data_AF-A0A0L8INR3-F1
#
_entry.id   AF-A0A0L8INR3-F1
#
_cell.length_a   1.000
_cell.length_b   1.000
_cell.length_c   1.000
_cell.angle_alpha   90.00
_cell.angle_beta   90.00
_cell.angle_gamma   90.00
#
_symmetry.space_group_name_H-M   'P 1'
#
loop_
_entity.id
_entity.type
_entity.pdbx_description
1 polymer ?
#
loop_
_entity_poly.entity_id
_entity_poly.type
_entity_poly.pdbx_seq_one_letter_code
_entity_poly.pdbx_strand_id
1 'polypeptide(L)'
;MTSLPNLDHLTPEQLRALAAQLIQRVETLDHQVDTLGKTVETMGKKIKRDQTVIEKLTHEIAQLKRLKFAKRSEQMNPEQASLLDDLIDTDIAAIEAEPQALQAVLAPTEKKQKPKRTALPAEFPRTLIHHEPDNTHCLCGCALNVSVRTSAKSWTTRPAYLPLSAMSVASGSVMTAKR
;
A
#
# COMPACT_ATOMS: atom_id res chain seq x y z
N MET A 1 -16.55 -22.85 53.61
CA MET A 1 -17.40 -22.61 54.79
C MET A 1 -16.54 -22.70 56.03
N THR A 2 -15.96 -21.59 56.46
CA THR A 2 -15.28 -21.47 57.76
C THR A 2 -16.24 -20.78 58.69
N SER A 3 -16.81 -21.52 59.65
CA SER A 3 -17.60 -20.92 60.71
C SER A 3 -16.69 -19.98 61.52
N LEU A 4 -17.11 -18.72 61.64
CA LEU A 4 -16.39 -17.73 62.45
C LEU A 4 -16.48 -18.16 63.92
N PRO A 5 -15.36 -18.26 64.65
CA PRO A 5 -15.39 -18.54 66.08
C PRO A 5 -16.17 -17.42 66.79
N ASN A 6 -17.08 -17.80 67.69
CA ASN A 6 -17.88 -16.85 68.45
C ASN A 6 -16.95 -16.08 69.43
N LEU A 7 -16.73 -14.79 69.14
CA LEU A 7 -15.73 -13.94 69.82
C LEU A 7 -16.09 -13.60 71.27
N ASP A 8 -17.38 -13.65 71.62
CA ASP A 8 -17.90 -13.24 72.92
C ASP A 8 -17.54 -14.19 74.08
N HIS A 9 -17.04 -15.39 73.77
CA HIS A 9 -16.67 -16.41 74.75
C HIS A 9 -15.16 -16.54 75.00
N LEU A 10 -14.33 -15.71 74.36
CA LEU A 10 -12.87 -15.79 74.44
C LEU A 10 -12.31 -14.93 75.58
N THR A 11 -11.28 -15.44 76.27
CA THR A 11 -10.57 -14.65 77.28
C THR A 11 -9.72 -13.54 76.64
N PRO A 12 -9.42 -12.45 77.37
CA PRO A 12 -8.60 -11.37 76.83
C PRO A 12 -7.19 -11.80 76.38
N GLU A 13 -6.58 -12.83 76.98
CA GLU A 13 -5.33 -13.40 76.44
C GLU A 13 -5.54 -14.13 75.11
N GLN A 14 -6.63 -14.91 74.97
CA GLN A 14 -6.94 -15.63 73.72
C GLN A 14 -7.19 -14.67 72.56
N LEU A 15 -7.88 -13.55 72.82
CA LEU A 15 -8.10 -12.50 71.83
C LEU A 15 -6.78 -11.83 71.38
N ARG A 16 -5.85 -11.57 72.30
CA ARG A 16 -4.52 -11.02 71.96
C ARG A 16 -3.69 -12.01 71.13
N ALA A 17 -3.73 -13.30 71.48
CA ALA A 17 -3.04 -14.34 70.74
C ALA A 17 -3.61 -14.48 69.31
N LEU A 18 -4.94 -14.44 69.17
CA LEU A 18 -5.60 -14.45 67.86
C LEU A 18 -5.26 -13.20 67.04
N ALA A 19 -5.28 -12.02 67.65
CA ALA A 19 -4.89 -10.78 66.97
C ALA A 19 -3.43 -10.83 66.48
N ALA A 20 -2.51 -11.32 67.30
CA ALA A 20 -1.12 -11.52 66.89
C ALA A 20 -0.98 -12.50 65.71
N GLN A 21 -1.73 -13.60 65.72
CA GLN A 21 -1.74 -14.56 64.60
C GLN A 21 -2.31 -13.93 63.32
N LEU A 22 -3.39 -13.14 63.43
CA LEU A 22 -3.97 -12.44 62.29
C LEU A 22 -3.01 -11.38 61.71
N ILE A 23 -2.32 -10.63 62.56
CA ILE A 23 -1.30 -9.66 62.13
C ILE A 23 -0.19 -10.36 61.36
N GLN A 24 0.37 -11.44 61.91
CA GLN A 24 1.38 -12.24 61.20
C GLN A 24 0.83 -12.79 59.88
N ARG A 25 -0.42 -13.25 59.85
CA ARG A 25 -1.04 -13.76 58.62
C ARG A 25 -1.17 -12.66 57.56
N VAL A 26 -1.58 -11.46 57.95
CA VAL A 26 -1.64 -10.29 57.05
C VAL A 26 -0.27 -9.95 56.51
N GLU A 27 0.76 -9.86 57.36
CA GLU A 27 2.14 -9.60 56.92
C GLU A 27 2.64 -10.65 55.92
N THR A 28 2.36 -11.93 56.16
CA THR A 28 2.73 -13.00 55.20
C THR A 28 1.98 -12.88 53.88
N LEU A 29 0.71 -12.47 53.90
CA LEU A 29 -0.09 -12.28 52.70
C LEU A 29 0.40 -11.05 51.92
N ASP A 30 0.74 -9.96 52.59
CA ASP A 30 1.29 -8.75 51.97
C ASP A 30 2.62 -9.07 51.25
N HIS A 31 3.51 -9.81 51.91
CA HIS A 31 4.74 -10.29 51.28
C HIS A 31 4.45 -11.20 50.07
N GLN A 32 3.46 -12.08 50.16
CA GLN A 32 3.06 -12.91 49.02
C GLN A 32 2.55 -12.05 47.86
N VAL A 33 1.66 -11.09 48.12
CA VAL A 33 1.14 -10.17 47.11
C VAL A 33 2.28 -9.38 46.45
N ASP A 34 3.25 -8.88 47.21
CA ASP A 34 4.42 -8.20 46.67
C ASP A 34 5.26 -9.10 45.76
N THR A 35 5.47 -10.36 46.16
CA THR A 35 6.22 -11.30 45.32
C THR A 35 5.47 -11.62 44.02
N LEU A 36 4.15 -11.80 44.08
CA LEU A 36 3.31 -12.01 42.91
C LEU A 36 3.28 -10.76 42.01
N GLY A 37 3.25 -9.56 42.59
CA GLY A 37 3.35 -8.31 41.83
C GLY A 37 4.64 -8.26 41.00
N LYS A 38 5.79 -8.57 41.62
CA LYS A 38 7.10 -8.61 40.94
C LYS A 38 7.17 -9.66 39.82
N THR A 39 6.57 -10.84 40.01
CA THR A 39 6.55 -11.87 38.96
C THR A 39 5.67 -11.46 37.80
N VAL A 40 4.48 -10.90 38.07
CA VAL A 40 3.56 -10.38 37.04
C VAL A 40 4.22 -9.25 36.23
N GLU A 41 4.91 -8.31 36.88
CA GLU A 41 5.65 -7.27 36.19
C GLU A 41 6.76 -7.83 35.28
N THR A 42 7.51 -8.81 35.77
CA THR A 42 8.60 -9.46 35.02
C THR A 42 8.05 -10.18 33.80
N MET A 43 6.96 -10.93 33.97
CA MET A 43 6.26 -11.60 32.87
C MET A 43 5.67 -10.59 31.88
N GLY A 44 5.08 -9.49 32.35
CA GLY A 44 4.56 -8.42 31.51
C GLY A 44 5.66 -7.78 30.64
N LYS A 45 6.86 -7.56 31.20
CA LYS A 45 8.01 -7.08 30.42
C LYS A 45 8.47 -8.10 29.37
N LYS A 46 8.44 -9.41 29.69
CA LYS A 46 8.78 -10.48 28.73
C LYS A 46 7.76 -10.55 27.60
N ILE A 47 6.46 -10.54 27.91
CA ILE A 47 5.39 -10.55 26.90
C ILE A 47 5.53 -9.38 25.93
N LYS A 48 5.79 -8.17 26.43
CA LYS A 48 6.02 -6.99 25.57
C LYS A 48 7.21 -7.20 24.62
N ARG A 49 8.33 -7.73 25.12
CA ARG A 49 9.50 -8.04 24.28
C ARG A 49 9.18 -9.10 23.23
N ASP A 50 8.56 -10.20 23.63
CA ASP A 50 8.20 -11.29 22.73
C ASP A 50 7.23 -10.80 21.64
N GLN A 51 6.26 -9.94 21.99
CA GLN A 51 5.34 -9.31 21.04
C GLN A 51 6.07 -8.46 20.00
N THR A 52 7.03 -7.62 20.42
CA THR A 52 7.83 -6.81 19.47
C THR A 52 8.68 -7.67 18.53
N VAL A 53 9.20 -8.81 19.01
CA VAL A 53 9.96 -9.75 18.19
C VAL A 53 9.04 -10.43 17.17
N ILE A 54 7.85 -10.85 17.60
CA ILE A 54 6.84 -11.44 16.71
C ILE A 54 6.50 -10.46 15.58
N GLU A 55 6.19 -9.20 15.91
CA GLU A 55 5.85 -8.18 14.92
C GLU A 55 6.97 -7.96 13.89
N LYS A 56 8.22 -7.88 14.35
CA LYS A 56 9.40 -7.77 13.49
C LYS A 56 9.52 -8.96 12.54
N LEU A 57 9.45 -10.18 13.08
CA LEU A 57 9.57 -11.41 12.27
C LEU A 57 8.41 -11.54 11.28
N THR A 58 7.19 -11.19 11.67
CA THR A 58 6.03 -11.16 10.78
C THR A 58 6.25 -10.20 9.61
N HIS A 59 6.77 -9.00 9.88
CA HIS A 59 7.09 -8.02 8.82
C HIS A 59 8.19 -8.55 7.88
N GLU A 60 9.26 -9.15 8.40
CA GLU A 60 10.32 -9.77 7.60
C GLU A 60 9.78 -10.89 6.72
N ILE A 61 8.95 -11.79 7.26
CA ILE A 61 8.30 -12.86 6.49
C ILE A 61 7.44 -12.26 5.36
N ALA A 62 6.68 -11.19 5.64
CA ALA A 62 5.86 -10.55 4.62
C ALA A 62 6.72 -9.96 3.49
N GLN A 63 7.83 -9.29 3.81
CA GLN A 63 8.76 -8.77 2.82
C GLN A 63 9.38 -9.90 1.98
N LEU A 64 9.86 -10.97 2.61
CA LEU A 64 10.45 -12.11 1.91
C LEU A 64 9.44 -12.82 1.00
N LYS A 65 8.19 -12.97 1.44
CA LYS A 65 7.11 -13.52 0.60
C LYS A 65 6.86 -12.64 -0.62
N ARG A 66 6.77 -11.32 -0.45
CA ARG A 66 6.62 -10.39 -1.59
C ARG A 66 7.76 -10.56 -2.58
N LEU A 67 9.02 -10.55 -2.13
CA LEU A 67 10.18 -10.71 -3.01
C LEU A 67 10.20 -12.07 -3.73
N LYS A 68 9.90 -13.17 -3.01
CA LYS A 68 9.91 -14.52 -3.57
C LYS A 68 8.81 -14.73 -4.61
N PHE A 69 7.59 -14.29 -4.30
CA PHE A 69 6.43 -14.57 -5.13
C PHE A 69 6.15 -13.51 -6.19
N ALA A 70 6.50 -12.23 -5.98
CA ALA A 70 6.43 -11.20 -7.04
C ALA A 70 7.38 -11.54 -8.19
N LYS A 71 8.63 -11.94 -7.86
CA LYS A 71 9.58 -12.44 -8.87
C LYS A 71 9.02 -13.64 -9.63
N ARG A 72 8.34 -14.56 -8.94
CA ARG A 72 7.74 -15.74 -9.58
C ARG A 72 6.54 -15.39 -10.46
N SER A 73 5.72 -14.40 -10.08
CA SER A 73 4.58 -13.97 -10.91
C SER A 73 4.99 -13.18 -12.15
N GLU A 74 6.17 -12.57 -12.15
CA GLU A 74 6.74 -11.85 -13.31
C GLU A 74 7.67 -12.71 -14.18
N GLN A 75 8.08 -13.89 -13.68
CA GLN A 75 8.91 -14.81 -14.46
C GLN A 75 8.06 -15.49 -15.55
N MET A 76 8.35 -15.13 -16.81
CA MET A 76 7.83 -15.83 -17.98
C MET A 76 8.52 -17.20 -18.13
N ASN A 77 7.76 -18.27 -18.43
CA ASN A 77 8.34 -19.60 -18.71
C ASN A 77 9.32 -19.47 -19.90
N PRO A 78 10.53 -20.05 -19.86
CA PRO A 78 11.47 -20.02 -21.00
C PRO A 78 10.84 -20.45 -22.33
N GLU A 79 9.92 -21.42 -22.34
CA GLU A 79 9.21 -21.81 -23.56
C GLU A 79 8.29 -20.69 -24.07
N GLN A 80 7.59 -20.00 -23.16
CA GLN A 80 6.76 -18.84 -23.52
C GLN A 80 7.61 -17.66 -23.99
N ALA A 81 8.80 -17.48 -23.42
CA ALA A 81 9.76 -16.46 -23.86
C ALA A 81 10.25 -16.75 -25.28
N SER A 82 10.66 -17.99 -25.55
CA SER A 82 11.09 -18.42 -26.89
C SER A 82 9.97 -18.28 -27.92
N LEU A 83 8.73 -18.66 -27.58
CA LEU A 83 7.59 -18.46 -28.47
C LEU A 83 7.32 -16.98 -28.75
N LEU A 84 7.54 -16.11 -27.76
CA LEU A 84 7.42 -14.67 -27.94
C LEU A 84 8.51 -14.15 -28.89
N ASP A 85 9.74 -14.61 -28.74
CA ASP A 85 10.86 -14.24 -29.61
C ASP A 85 10.58 -14.68 -31.06
N ASP A 86 10.11 -15.91 -31.28
CA ASP A 86 9.72 -16.41 -32.61
C ASP A 86 8.57 -15.59 -33.24
N LEU A 87 7.59 -15.19 -32.43
CA LEU A 87 6.48 -14.32 -32.84
C LEU A 87 6.97 -12.91 -33.23
N ILE A 88 7.90 -12.36 -32.45
CA ILE A 88 8.53 -11.06 -32.74
C ILE A 88 9.31 -11.14 -34.06
N ASP A 89 10.10 -12.19 -34.26
CA ASP A 89 10.88 -12.39 -35.48
C ASP A 89 9.97 -12.56 -36.72
N THR A 90 8.85 -13.26 -36.58
CA THR A 90 7.86 -13.39 -37.66
C THR A 90 7.17 -12.07 -37.99
N ASP A 91 6.79 -11.28 -36.99
CA ASP A 91 6.21 -9.95 -37.20
C ASP A 91 7.23 -8.99 -37.86
N ILE A 92 8.50 -9.03 -37.44
CA ILE A 92 9.59 -8.25 -38.06
C ILE A 92 9.73 -8.65 -39.54
N ALA A 93 9.80 -9.94 -39.84
CA ALA A 93 9.92 -10.44 -41.21
C ALA A 93 8.71 -10.04 -42.08
N ALA A 94 7.50 -10.05 -41.53
CA ALA A 94 6.30 -9.60 -42.23
C ALA A 94 6.39 -8.10 -42.60
N ILE A 95 6.81 -7.25 -41.65
CA ILE A 95 7.04 -5.81 -41.89
C ILE A 95 8.12 -5.59 -42.96
N GLU A 96 9.21 -6.38 -42.93
CA GLU A 96 10.29 -6.28 -43.92
C GLU A 96 9.88 -6.78 -45.32
N ALA A 97 8.90 -7.68 -45.40
CA ALA A 97 8.37 -8.20 -46.67
C ALA A 97 7.36 -7.24 -47.34
N GLU A 98 6.61 -6.44 -46.58
CA GLU A 98 5.70 -5.42 -47.14
C GLU A 98 6.34 -4.48 -48.17
N PRO A 99 7.52 -3.85 -47.92
CA PRO A 99 8.15 -2.98 -48.89
C PRO A 99 8.62 -3.74 -50.16
N GLN A 100 8.97 -5.02 -50.05
CA GLN A 100 9.36 -5.86 -51.20
C GLN A 100 8.15 -6.18 -52.08
N ALA A 101 7.00 -6.49 -51.47
CA ALA A 101 5.73 -6.68 -52.17
C ALA A 101 5.27 -5.39 -52.87
N LEU A 102 5.48 -4.22 -52.25
CA LEU A 102 5.18 -2.92 -52.85
C LEU A 102 6.11 -2.56 -54.02
N GLN A 103 7.36 -3.04 -54.04
CA GLN A 103 8.27 -2.85 -55.18
C GLN A 103 7.90 -3.72 -56.39
N ALA A 104 7.40 -4.94 -56.18
CA ALA A 104 6.97 -5.83 -57.26
C ALA A 104 5.74 -5.33 -58.03
N VAL A 105 4.93 -4.45 -57.42
CA VAL A 105 3.71 -3.85 -58.02
C VAL A 105 4.02 -2.57 -58.81
N LEU A 106 5.27 -2.11 -58.85
CA LEU A 106 5.67 -0.91 -59.60
C LEU A 106 5.82 -1.18 -61.12
N ALA A 107 4.78 -1.72 -61.76
CA ALA A 107 4.45 -1.31 -63.12
C ALA A 107 3.89 0.14 -63.05
N PRO A 108 4.20 1.02 -64.02
CA PRO A 108 3.99 2.46 -63.86
C PRO A 108 2.49 2.77 -63.78
N THR A 109 2.01 2.96 -62.56
CA THR A 109 0.66 3.44 -62.28
C THR A 109 0.76 4.70 -61.43
N GLU A 110 0.18 5.74 -62.03
CA GLU A 110 -0.26 7.06 -61.58
C GLU A 110 0.30 7.70 -60.30
N LYS A 111 0.44 9.03 -60.38
CA LYS A 111 0.94 9.93 -59.33
C LYS A 111 0.38 9.57 -57.95
N LYS A 112 1.27 9.14 -57.04
CA LYS A 112 0.97 8.92 -55.61
C LYS A 112 0.17 10.09 -55.04
N GLN A 113 -1.13 9.89 -54.85
CA GLN A 113 -1.94 10.82 -54.08
C GLN A 113 -1.54 10.73 -52.61
N LYS A 114 -1.35 11.88 -51.96
CA LYS A 114 -1.15 11.95 -50.52
C LYS A 114 -2.39 11.34 -49.85
N PRO A 115 -2.27 10.33 -48.99
CA PRO A 115 -3.40 9.85 -48.21
C PRO A 115 -3.85 10.99 -47.29
N LYS A 116 -4.88 11.72 -47.71
CA LYS A 116 -5.62 12.59 -46.80
C LYS A 116 -6.51 11.66 -45.99
N ARG A 117 -6.29 11.64 -44.67
CA ARG A 117 -7.19 10.98 -43.74
C ARG A 117 -8.60 11.55 -43.97
N THR A 118 -9.49 10.76 -44.55
CA THR A 118 -10.91 11.10 -44.62
C THR A 118 -11.39 11.23 -43.18
N ALA A 119 -12.02 12.35 -42.84
CA ALA A 119 -12.58 12.52 -41.51
C ALA A 119 -13.55 11.36 -41.23
N LEU A 120 -13.47 10.78 -40.03
CA LEU A 120 -14.36 9.69 -39.64
C LEU A 120 -15.81 10.16 -39.86
N PRO A 121 -16.63 9.44 -40.66
CA PRO A 121 -18.00 9.85 -40.96
C PRO A 121 -18.78 10.17 -39.69
N ALA A 122 -19.59 11.23 -39.72
CA ALA A 122 -20.36 11.67 -38.56
C ALA A 122 -21.39 10.65 -38.08
N GLU A 123 -21.76 9.70 -38.94
CA GLU A 123 -22.72 8.63 -38.69
C GLU A 123 -22.15 7.48 -37.84
N PHE A 124 -20.84 7.43 -37.62
CA PHE A 124 -20.29 6.44 -36.68
C PHE A 124 -20.78 6.73 -35.26
N PRO A 125 -21.38 5.74 -34.57
CA PRO A 125 -21.86 5.94 -33.20
C PRO A 125 -20.67 6.27 -32.29
N ARG A 126 -20.57 7.55 -31.90
CA ARG A 126 -19.61 8.01 -30.89
C ARG A 126 -20.21 7.77 -29.52
N THR A 127 -19.90 6.62 -28.91
CA THR A 127 -20.28 6.37 -27.52
C THR A 127 -19.35 7.14 -26.60
N LEU A 128 -19.92 8.11 -25.88
CA LEU A 128 -19.21 8.90 -24.88
C LEU A 128 -19.25 8.13 -23.56
N ILE A 129 -18.14 7.46 -23.22
CA ILE A 129 -18.02 6.73 -21.95
C ILE A 129 -17.45 7.69 -20.91
N HIS A 130 -18.31 8.20 -20.03
CA HIS A 130 -17.91 9.04 -18.92
C HIS A 130 -17.53 8.14 -17.74
N HIS A 131 -16.28 8.19 -17.31
CA HIS A 131 -15.82 7.48 -16.12
C HIS A 131 -15.73 8.47 -14.97
N GLU A 132 -16.73 8.47 -14.09
CA GLU A 132 -16.65 9.13 -12.79
C GLU A 132 -16.63 8.09 -11.68
N PRO A 133 -15.88 8.33 -10.59
CA PRO A 133 -15.93 7.48 -9.42
C PRO A 133 -17.29 7.64 -8.71
N ASP A 134 -17.88 6.53 -8.26
CA ASP A 134 -19.16 6.52 -7.53
C ASP A 134 -19.12 7.34 -6.22
N ASN A 135 -17.92 7.62 -5.70
CA ASN A 135 -17.74 8.42 -4.50
C ASN A 135 -16.54 9.37 -4.62
N THR A 136 -16.80 10.67 -4.51
CA THR A 136 -15.82 11.76 -4.53
C THR A 136 -15.34 12.16 -3.12
N HIS A 137 -15.76 11.43 -2.08
CA HIS A 137 -15.38 11.68 -0.70
C HIS A 137 -14.36 10.64 -0.23
N CYS A 138 -13.19 11.13 0.17
CA CYS A 138 -12.25 10.33 0.96
C CYS A 138 -12.85 10.05 2.34
N LEU A 139 -12.60 8.87 2.92
CA LEU A 139 -12.89 8.54 4.33
C LEU A 139 -12.27 9.53 5.33
N CYS A 140 -11.29 10.32 4.86
CA CYS A 140 -10.60 11.38 5.59
C CYS A 140 -11.28 12.76 5.52
N GLY A 141 -12.45 12.89 4.86
CA GLY A 141 -13.21 14.14 4.80
C GLY A 141 -12.70 15.17 3.78
N CYS A 142 -11.70 14.83 2.97
CA CYS A 142 -11.22 15.69 1.89
C CYS A 142 -12.05 15.51 0.61
N ALA A 143 -12.35 16.62 -0.08
CA ALA A 143 -12.94 16.60 -1.41
C ALA A 143 -11.91 16.14 -2.45
N LEU A 144 -12.23 15.08 -3.20
CA LEU A 144 -11.38 14.63 -4.30
C LEU A 144 -11.59 15.55 -5.50
N ASN A 145 -10.51 16.16 -5.98
CA ASN A 145 -10.55 16.96 -7.21
C ASN A 145 -10.54 16.01 -8.42
N VAL A 146 -11.68 15.86 -9.09
CA VAL A 146 -11.83 15.01 -10.28
C VAL A 146 -11.25 15.75 -11.48
N SER A 147 -9.95 15.57 -11.74
CA SER A 147 -9.33 16.09 -12.96
C SER A 147 -9.71 15.19 -14.14
N VAL A 148 -10.58 15.66 -15.02
CA VAL A 148 -10.91 14.97 -16.28
C VAL A 148 -9.68 15.05 -17.18
N ARG A 149 -8.97 13.94 -17.34
CA ARG A 149 -7.83 13.87 -18.27
C ARG A 149 -8.37 13.50 -19.66
N THR A 150 -8.61 14.50 -20.50
CA THR A 150 -8.88 14.27 -21.92
C THR A 150 -7.60 13.78 -22.59
N SER A 151 -7.45 12.46 -22.72
CA SER A 151 -6.37 11.84 -23.46
C SER A 151 -6.61 12.02 -24.97
N ALA A 152 -6.07 13.07 -25.57
CA ALA A 152 -5.74 13.03 -26.99
C ALA A 152 -4.54 12.08 -27.13
N LYS A 153 -4.76 10.88 -27.69
CA LYS A 153 -3.71 9.88 -27.91
C LYS A 153 -2.73 10.37 -28.99
N SER A 154 -1.76 11.19 -28.62
CA SER A 154 -0.51 11.34 -29.36
C SER A 154 0.57 10.57 -28.61
N TRP A 155 0.92 9.38 -29.12
CA TRP A 155 2.02 8.58 -28.61
C TRP A 155 3.35 9.18 -29.06
N THR A 156 3.81 10.24 -28.39
CA THR A 156 5.23 10.58 -28.40
C THR A 156 5.63 11.07 -27.02
N THR A 157 6.57 10.33 -26.43
CA THR A 157 7.49 10.74 -25.36
C THR A 157 6.94 10.73 -23.92
N ARG A 158 7.41 9.74 -23.14
CA ARG A 158 7.41 9.71 -21.66
C ARG A 158 8.14 10.96 -21.11
N PRO A 159 7.60 11.72 -20.15
CA PRO A 159 8.40 12.70 -19.44
C PRO A 159 9.27 12.00 -18.39
N ALA A 160 10.58 12.25 -18.46
CA ALA A 160 11.52 11.96 -17.39
C ALA A 160 11.13 12.74 -16.12
N TYR A 161 11.23 12.08 -14.98
CA TYR A 161 11.10 12.71 -13.66
C TYR A 161 12.12 13.86 -13.53
N LEU A 162 11.65 15.08 -13.26
CA LEU A 162 12.47 16.19 -12.77
C LEU A 162 12.41 16.20 -11.23
N PRO A 163 13.55 16.33 -10.52
CA PRO A 163 13.55 16.39 -9.06
C PRO A 163 13.14 17.78 -8.55
N LEU A 164 12.48 17.80 -7.39
CA LEU A 164 12.18 19.00 -6.61
C LEU A 164 13.47 19.68 -6.16
N SER A 165 13.77 20.88 -6.67
CA SER A 165 14.57 21.90 -5.97
C SER A 165 14.45 23.26 -6.67
N ALA A 166 13.82 24.21 -5.96
CA ALA A 166 14.15 25.65 -5.88
C ALA A 166 12.87 26.46 -5.62
N MET A 167 12.55 26.68 -4.34
CA MET A 167 11.76 27.84 -3.96
C MET A 167 12.68 29.07 -4.12
N SER A 168 12.38 29.93 -5.09
CA SER A 168 12.91 31.29 -5.14
C SER A 168 11.74 32.24 -5.34
N VAL A 169 11.47 33.04 -4.31
CA VAL A 169 10.46 34.10 -4.32
C VAL A 169 11.11 35.32 -4.96
N ALA A 170 10.74 35.62 -6.20
CA ALA A 170 11.09 36.88 -6.86
C ALA A 170 9.93 37.88 -6.70
N SER A 171 10.28 39.01 -6.10
CA SER A 171 9.49 40.20 -5.78
C SER A 171 8.54 40.68 -6.89
N GLY A 172 7.28 40.93 -6.52
CA GLY A 172 6.34 41.71 -7.32
C GLY A 172 6.57 43.21 -7.13
N SER A 173 6.76 43.94 -8.23
CA SER A 173 6.66 45.40 -8.28
C SER A 173 5.37 45.76 -9.01
N VAL A 174 4.44 46.41 -8.32
CA VAL A 174 3.16 46.88 -8.84
C VAL A 174 3.39 48.21 -9.56
N MET A 175 3.17 48.23 -10.88
CA MET A 175 3.00 49.47 -11.63
C MET A 175 1.57 49.97 -11.47
N THR A 176 1.41 51.16 -10.89
CA THR A 176 0.18 51.94 -10.84
C THR A 176 -0.03 52.66 -12.18
N ALA A 177 -1.13 52.37 -12.86
CA ALA A 177 -1.56 53.09 -14.05
C ALA A 177 -2.47 54.26 -13.64
N LYS A 178 -2.06 55.46 -14.07
CA LYS A 178 -2.75 56.73 -13.91
C LYS A 178 -3.75 56.92 -15.04
N ARG A 179 -5.03 57.10 -14.71
CA ARG A 179 -5.92 58.09 -15.33
C ARG A 179 -7.12 58.34 -14.44
#